data_AF-A0A7C1XNV0-F1
#
_entry.id   AF-A0A7C1XNV0-F1
#
_cell.length_a   1.000
_cell.length_b   1.000
_cell.length_c   1.000
_cell.angle_alpha   90.00
_cell.angle_beta   90.00
_cell.angle_gamma   90.00
#
_symmetry.space_group_name_H-M   'P 1'
#
loop_
_entity.id
_entity.type
_entity.pdbx_description
1 polymer ?
#
loop_
_entity_poly.entity_id
_entity_poly.type
_entity_poly.pdbx_seq_one_letter_code
_entity_poly.pdbx_strand_id
1 'polypeptide(L)' 'MNIVTSRLHCPYCGKLFELEMEENAQEDDLIEECPLCGSPVDIRLVLDEDGKVIDAEIHRADGDTDE' A
#
# COMPACT_ATOMS: atom_id res chain seq x y z
N MET A 1 -3.96 9.19 17.44
CA MET A 1 -4.65 8.36 16.44
C MET A 1 -5.02 9.26 15.29
N ASN A 2 -4.09 9.39 14.36
CA ASN A 2 -4.26 10.16 13.15
C ASN A 2 -4.19 9.16 12.01
N ILE A 3 -5.18 9.22 11.14
CA ILE A 3 -5.33 8.27 10.05
C ILE A 3 -5.03 9.01 8.76
N VAL A 4 -4.15 8.43 7.95
CA VAL A 4 -3.79 8.89 6.63
C VAL A 4 -4.55 8.03 5.62
N THR A 5 -5.19 8.68 4.66
CA THR A 5 -5.95 8.00 3.62
C THR A 5 -5.26 8.22 2.28
N SER A 6 -4.76 7.15 1.67
CA SER A 6 -4.14 7.19 0.34
C SER A 6 -5.05 6.52 -0.70
N ARG A 7 -5.07 7.11 -1.90
CA ARG A 7 -5.87 6.65 -3.04
C ARG A 7 -4.98 5.86 -3.99
N LEU A 8 -5.13 4.54 -3.96
CA LEU A 8 -4.27 3.61 -4.67
C LEU A 8 -5.02 2.99 -5.85
N HIS A 9 -4.32 2.82 -6.97
CA HIS A 9 -4.85 2.08 -8.12
C HIS A 9 -4.31 0.66 -8.09
N CYS A 10 -5.20 -0.33 -8.03
CA CYS A 10 -4.80 -1.73 -8.06
C CYS A 10 -4.03 -2.03 -9.36
N PRO A 11 -2.78 -2.51 -9.30
CA PRO A 11 -1.99 -2.81 -10.50
C PRO A 11 -2.47 -4.06 -11.25
N TYR A 12 -3.37 -4.85 -10.67
CA TYR A 12 -3.98 -6.01 -11.31
C TYR A 12 -5.23 -5.64 -12.11
N CYS A 13 -6.23 -5.05 -11.45
CA CYS A 13 -7.52 -4.73 -12.09
C CYS A 13 -7.65 -3.27 -12.57
N GLY A 14 -6.72 -2.40 -12.21
CA GLY A 14 -6.72 -0.98 -12.58
C GLY A 14 -7.75 -0.12 -11.83
N LYS A 15 -8.43 -0.67 -10.81
CA LYS A 15 -9.46 0.07 -10.08
C LYS A 15 -8.86 0.87 -8.93
N LEU A 16 -9.46 2.04 -8.66
CA LEU A 16 -9.10 2.91 -7.56
C LEU A 16 -9.80 2.45 -6.27
N PHE A 17 -9.06 2.42 -5.17
CA PHE A 17 -9.58 2.21 -3.81
C PHE A 17 -8.85 3.13 -2.81
N GLU A 18 -9.47 3.34 -1.64
CA GLU A 18 -8.91 4.13 -0.55
C GLU A 18 -8.37 3.17 0.52
N LEU A 19 -7.15 3.45 0.98
CA LEU A 19 -6.48 2.71 2.04
C LEU A 19 -6.29 3.63 3.23
N GLU A 20 -6.74 3.18 4.41
CA GLU A 20 -6.60 3.90 5.68
C GLU A 20 -5.45 3.30 6.48
N MET A 21 -4.49 4.14 6.86
CA MET A 21 -3.28 3.74 7.58
C MET A 21 -3.06 4.68 8.76
N GLU A 22 -2.44 4.20 9.83
CA GLU A 22 -2.06 5.07 10.95
C GLU A 22 -0.83 5.91 10.59
N GLU A 23 -0.78 7.18 10.99
CA GLU A 23 0.41 8.04 10.74
C GLU A 23 1.70 7.46 11.34
N ASN A 24 1.52 6.65 12.40
CA ASN A 24 2.56 6.01 13.20
C ASN A 24 2.75 4.53 12.83
N ALA A 25 2.23 4.09 11.69
CA ALA A 25 2.56 2.78 11.14
C ALA A 25 4.06 2.76 10.74
N GLN A 26 4.69 1.60 10.90
CA GLN A 26 6.10 1.41 10.55
C GLN A 26 6.23 1.02 9.08
N GLU A 27 7.38 1.30 8.47
CA GLU A 27 7.71 0.85 7.12
C GLU A 27 7.81 -0.69 7.13
N ASP A 28 6.70 -1.33 6.78
CA ASP A 28 6.58 -2.77 6.58
C ASP A 28 5.91 -2.99 5.22
N ASP A 29 6.43 -3.94 4.45
CA ASP A 29 5.80 -4.42 3.22
C ASP A 29 4.48 -5.13 3.60
N LEU A 30 3.37 -4.42 3.42
CA LEU A 30 2.05 -4.88 3.79
C LEU A 30 1.41 -5.54 2.58
N ILE A 31 1.22 -6.86 2.65
CA ILE A 31 0.50 -7.60 1.62
C ILE A 31 -1.00 -7.57 1.97
N GLU A 32 -1.76 -6.80 1.21
CA GLU A 32 -3.21 -6.72 1.33
C GLU A 32 -3.90 -7.30 0.09
N GLU A 33 -5.14 -7.72 0.21
CA GLU A 33 -5.93 -8.20 -0.91
C GLU A 33 -6.77 -7.07 -1.52
N CYS A 34 -6.74 -6.92 -2.84
CA CYS A 34 -7.60 -5.92 -3.48
C CYS A 34 -9.08 -6.27 -3.24
N PRO A 35 -9.89 -5.37 -2.63
CA PRO A 35 -11.29 -5.66 -2.29
C PRO A 35 -12.20 -5.85 -3.53
N LEU A 36 -11.69 -5.56 -4.72
CA LEU A 36 -12.44 -5.59 -5.97
C LEU A 36 -12.15 -6.82 -6.83
N CYS A 37 -10.91 -7.30 -6.85
CA CYS A 37 -10.51 -8.47 -7.65
C CYS A 37 -9.95 -9.63 -6.82
N GLY A 38 -9.60 -9.41 -5.56
CA GLY A 38 -9.02 -10.42 -4.67
C GLY A 38 -7.58 -10.80 -5.03
N SER A 39 -6.88 -9.99 -5.81
CA SER A 39 -5.45 -10.22 -6.08
C SER A 39 -4.60 -9.62 -4.95
N PRO A 40 -3.55 -10.33 -4.49
CA PRO A 40 -2.64 -9.81 -3.48
C PRO A 40 -1.85 -8.63 -4.06
N VAL A 41 -1.86 -7.50 -3.36
CA VAL A 41 -1.11 -6.30 -3.68
C VAL A 41 -0.14 -6.01 -2.56
N ASP A 42 1.05 -5.58 -2.92
CA ASP A 42 2.06 -5.14 -1.97
C ASP A 42 1.89 -3.64 -1.76
N ILE A 43 1.82 -3.20 -0.52
CA ILE A 43 1.67 -1.79 -0.16
C ILE A 43 2.90 -1.38 0.62
N ARG A 44 3.58 -0.36 0.10
CA ARG A 44 4.75 0.24 0.71
C ARG A 44 4.39 1.60 1.29
N LEU A 45 4.61 1.77 2.59
CA LEU A 45 4.39 3.05 3.25
C LEU A 45 5.54 4.02 2.93
N VAL A 46 5.20 5.26 2.59
CA VAL A 46 6.17 6.33 2.38
C VAL A 46 6.23 7.14 3.67
N LEU A 47 7.38 7.08 4.34
CA LEU A 47 7.64 7.84 5.56
C LEU A 47 8.35 9.17 5.27
N ASP A 48 8.11 10.19 6.09
CA ASP A 48 8.86 11.45 6.09
C ASP A 48 10.16 11.38 6.92
N GLU A 49 10.86 12.51 7.04
CA GLU A 49 12.10 12.63 7.83
C GLU A 49 11.89 12.38 9.34
N ASP A 50 10.67 12.52 9.84
CA ASP A 50 10.26 12.25 11.22
C ASP A 50 9.78 10.80 11.41
N GLY A 51 9.76 9.99 10.35
CA GLY A 51 9.30 8.59 10.37
C GLY A 51 7.78 8.45 10.37
N LYS A 52 7.05 9.45 9.88
CA LYS A 52 5.58 9.44 9.79
C LYS A 52 5.11 9.10 8.38
N VAL A 53 4.04 8.31 8.29
CA VAL A 53 3.41 7.99 7.01
C VAL A 53 2.85 9.26 6.39
N ILE A 54 3.36 9.62 5.21
CA ILE A 54 2.88 10.76 4.41
C ILE A 54 2.17 10.30 3.14
N ASP A 55 2.47 9.09 2.66
CA ASP A 55 1.82 8.48 1.50
C ASP A 55 1.98 6.96 1.51
N ALA A 56 1.40 6.29 0.52
CA ALA A 56 1.64 4.88 0.25
C ALA A 56 1.75 4.62 -1.25
N GLU A 57 2.59 3.65 -1.59
CA GLU A 57 2.76 3.14 -2.94
C GLU A 57 2.20 1.71 -3.02
N ILE A 58 1.74 1.32 -4.21
CA ILE A 58 1.16 0.01 -4.45
C ILE A 58 1.88 -0.71 -5.57
N HIS A 59 2.31 -1.93 -5.29
CA HIS A 59 3.05 -2.79 -6.17
C HIS A 59 2.32 -4.14 -6.35
N ARG A 60 2.70 -4.87 -7.40
CA ARG A 60 2.24 -6.25 -7.58
C ARG A 60 3.06 -7.12 -6.64
N ALA A 61 2.40 -7.85 -5.75
CA ALA A 61 3.07 -8.78 -4.83
C ALA A 61 3.67 -10.01 -5.54
N ASP A 62 3.41 -10.17 -6.85
CA ASP A 62 3.69 -11.38 -7.63
C ASP A 62 5.03 -11.34 -8.39
N GLY A 63 6.06 -10.63 -7.88
CA GLY A 63 7.23 -10.33 -8.72
C GLY A 63 8.56 -10.17 -8.01
N ASP A 64 9.10 -11.24 -7.44
CA ASP A 64 10.55 -11.41 -7.31
C ASP A 64 10.94 -12.90 -7.39
N THR A 65 10.90 -13.42 -8.62
CA THR A 65 11.83 -14.46 -9.09
C THR A 65 12.15 -14.16 -10.55
N ASP A 66 12.95 -13.13 -10.81
CA ASP A 66 13.73 -13.05 -12.05
C ASP A 66 15.11 -13.68 -11.76
N GLU A 67 15.44 -14.70 -12.56
CA GLU A 67 16.68 -15.51 -12.67
C GLU A 67 16.89 -16.74 -11.78
#